data_AF-A0A8H6L9X0-F1
#
_entry.id   AF-A0A8H6L9X0-F1
#
_cell.length_a   1.000
_cell.length_b   1.000
_cell.length_c   1.000
_cell.angle_alpha   90.00
_cell.angle_beta   90.00
_cell.angle_gamma   90.00
#
_symmetry.space_group_name_H-M   'P 1'
#
loop_
_entity.id
_entity.type
_entity.pdbx_description
1 polymer ?
#
loop_
_entity_poly.entity_id
_entity_poly.type
_entity_poly.pdbx_seq_one_letter_code
_entity_poly.pdbx_strand_id
1 'polypeptide(L)'
;MSWQRDPTESDTKYIAHGRRPFFDLDLPASKTVNVPAAYAWPLLSYQPKSSTIIHLAYTAMFGPPPKVLCGVVVSAGKMMKAVRVRTAKQTYNKFLKKHFQSNNSYLVSDPNSSLRAGDVVKIAAERRISRRIKHVVTEIVAPWGPSIDERPPVLSEEERLRRLQEKTLRKKERRRERNAETGESAEDRVEGMVEGTAVAS
;
A
#
# COMPACT_ATOMS: atom_id res chain seq x y z
N MET A 1 10.92 -5.75 65.15
CA MET A 1 10.77 -4.39 64.60
C MET A 1 10.18 -4.51 63.21
N SER A 2 8.85 -4.50 63.13
CA SER A 2 8.05 -4.66 61.92
C SER A 2 7.16 -3.43 61.79
N TRP A 3 7.38 -2.62 60.75
CA TRP A 3 6.56 -1.45 60.46
C TRP A 3 5.34 -1.88 59.63
N GLN A 4 4.19 -1.96 60.30
CA GLN A 4 2.87 -2.06 59.67
C GLN A 4 2.44 -0.67 59.19
N ARG A 5 1.88 -0.58 57.98
CA ARG A 5 1.25 0.64 57.44
C ARG A 5 -0.25 0.55 57.64
N ASP A 6 -0.83 1.57 58.26
CA ASP A 6 -2.28 1.74 58.42
C ASP A 6 -2.95 2.12 57.09
N PRO A 7 -4.14 1.57 56.76
CA PRO A 7 -4.86 1.90 55.54
C PRO A 7 -6.12 2.73 55.84
N THR A 8 -6.02 4.05 55.82
CA THR A 8 -7.20 4.94 55.74
C THR A 8 -6.85 6.23 55.01
N GLU A 9 -7.02 6.25 53.69
CA GLU A 9 -7.68 7.37 53.00
C GLU A 9 -8.00 6.96 51.56
N SER A 10 -9.28 6.71 51.34
CA SER A 10 -9.90 6.47 50.04
C SER A 10 -9.92 7.75 49.23
N ASP A 11 -9.47 7.71 47.97
CA ASP A 11 -10.16 8.53 46.96
C ASP A 11 -10.30 7.81 45.62
N THR A 12 -11.57 7.53 45.38
CA THR A 12 -12.21 7.00 44.19
C THR A 12 -11.70 7.67 42.90
N LYS A 13 -11.41 6.88 41.85
CA LYS A 13 -11.60 7.20 40.42
C LYS A 13 -10.91 6.23 39.45
N TYR A 14 -11.13 4.92 39.56
CA TYR A 14 -10.93 4.03 38.40
C TYR A 14 -12.01 2.95 38.39
N ILE A 15 -13.23 3.37 38.05
CA ILE A 15 -14.33 2.50 37.70
C ILE A 15 -13.99 1.83 36.36
N ALA A 16 -13.97 0.49 36.42
CA ALA A 16 -14.11 -0.49 35.36
C ALA A 16 -14.26 0.03 33.92
N HIS A 17 -13.30 -0.31 33.05
CA HIS A 17 -13.50 -0.32 31.61
C HIS A 17 -14.44 -1.48 31.22
N GLY A 18 -15.74 -1.22 31.34
CA GLY A 18 -16.79 -2.00 30.71
C GLY A 18 -16.66 -1.95 29.18
N ARG A 19 -17.02 -3.06 28.54
CA ARG A 19 -17.15 -3.22 27.09
C ARG A 19 -17.85 -2.00 26.49
N ARG A 20 -17.27 -1.41 25.45
CA ARG A 20 -17.96 -0.39 24.64
C ARG A 20 -19.23 -1.03 24.07
N PRO A 21 -20.43 -0.47 24.29
CA PRO A 21 -21.60 -0.96 23.61
C PRO A 21 -21.41 -0.75 22.11
N PHE A 22 -21.65 -1.85 21.39
CA PHE A 22 -21.94 -1.92 19.98
C PHE A 22 -22.97 -0.81 19.67
N PHE A 23 -22.58 0.18 18.87
CA PHE A 23 -23.50 1.22 18.42
C PHE A 23 -24.58 0.51 17.58
N ASP A 24 -25.77 0.36 18.17
CA ASP A 24 -26.99 0.10 17.41
C ASP A 24 -27.16 1.28 16.44
N LEU A 25 -26.98 0.98 15.15
CA LEU A 25 -27.29 1.87 14.04
C LEU A 25 -28.81 1.93 13.89
N ASP A 26 -29.48 2.59 14.82
CA ASP A 26 -30.79 3.17 14.56
C ASP A 26 -30.58 4.33 13.58
N LEU A 27 -30.69 4.03 12.29
CA LEU A 27 -30.87 5.03 11.24
C LEU A 27 -32.10 5.88 11.60
N PRO A 28 -31.97 7.16 12.00
CA PRO A 28 -33.16 7.97 12.22
C PRO A 28 -33.84 8.16 10.86
N ALA A 29 -35.10 7.76 10.80
CA ALA A 29 -36.02 8.04 9.70
C ALA A 29 -35.78 9.46 9.18
N SER A 30 -35.60 9.57 7.86
CA SER A 30 -35.24 10.76 7.09
C SER A 30 -35.82 12.05 7.66
N LYS A 31 -35.06 12.72 8.52
CA LYS A 31 -35.33 14.11 8.85
C LYS A 31 -34.91 14.91 7.62
N THR A 32 -35.89 15.38 6.87
CA THR A 32 -35.68 16.40 5.84
C THR A 32 -35.02 17.60 6.53
N VAL A 33 -33.71 17.75 6.35
CA VAL A 33 -33.02 18.97 6.75
C VAL A 33 -33.58 20.06 5.85
N ASN A 34 -34.42 20.93 6.41
CA ASN A 34 -34.87 22.14 5.74
C ASN A 34 -33.68 23.09 5.66
N VAL A 35 -32.88 22.94 4.60
CA VAL A 35 -31.78 23.85 4.31
C VAL A 35 -32.39 25.16 3.81
N PRO A 36 -32.16 26.31 4.47
CA PRO A 36 -32.70 27.57 4.00
C PRO A 36 -32.19 27.88 2.59
N ALA A 37 -33.10 28.22 1.68
CA ALA A 37 -32.84 28.48 0.26
C ALA A 37 -31.77 29.57 -0.02
N ALA A 38 -31.39 30.34 1.00
CA ALA A 38 -30.35 31.37 0.94
C ALA A 38 -28.92 30.83 0.79
N TYR A 39 -28.67 29.52 1.00
CA TYR A 39 -27.36 28.89 0.76
C TYR A 39 -27.33 28.02 -0.50
N ALA A 40 -28.37 28.08 -1.33
CA ALA A 40 -28.50 27.28 -2.54
C ALA A 40 -28.02 28.03 -3.80
N TRP A 41 -26.82 28.63 -3.80
CA TRP A 41 -26.15 29.15 -5.02
C TRP A 41 -24.61 29.14 -4.89
N PRO A 42 -23.81 28.77 -5.92
CA PRO A 42 -24.11 27.95 -7.09
C PRO A 42 -23.37 26.60 -6.99
N LEU A 43 -24.06 25.53 -6.62
CA LEU A 43 -23.59 24.17 -6.95
C LEU A 43 -23.90 23.79 -8.41
N LEU A 44 -24.59 24.67 -9.17
CA LEU A 44 -25.05 24.38 -10.54
C LEU A 44 -24.07 24.80 -11.66
N SER A 45 -22.94 25.42 -11.33
CA SER A 45 -21.91 25.78 -12.32
C SER A 45 -20.50 25.32 -11.96
N TYR A 46 -20.34 24.42 -10.98
CA TYR A 46 -19.07 23.74 -10.78
C TYR A 46 -18.88 22.70 -11.88
N GLN A 47 -18.28 23.12 -12.98
CA GLN A 47 -17.71 22.20 -13.97
C GLN A 47 -16.38 21.70 -13.38
N PRO A 48 -16.30 20.46 -12.84
CA PRO A 48 -15.03 19.95 -12.36
C PRO A 48 -14.06 19.93 -13.54
N LYS A 49 -12.87 20.52 -13.34
CA LYS A 49 -11.80 20.48 -14.35
C LYS A 49 -11.62 19.03 -14.81
N SER A 50 -11.43 18.80 -16.11
CA SER A 50 -11.36 17.46 -16.72
C SER A 50 -10.39 16.51 -15.99
N SER A 51 -9.27 17.05 -15.46
CA SER A 51 -8.30 16.32 -14.64
C SER A 51 -8.93 15.69 -13.39
N THR A 52 -9.86 16.37 -12.74
CA THR A 52 -10.54 15.91 -11.50
C THR A 52 -11.48 14.76 -11.78
N ILE A 53 -12.22 14.81 -12.90
CA ILE A 53 -13.13 13.72 -13.32
C ILE A 53 -12.30 12.46 -13.63
N ILE A 54 -11.19 12.62 -14.37
CA ILE A 54 -10.30 11.51 -14.73
C ILE A 54 -9.67 10.89 -13.48
N HIS A 55 -9.18 11.70 -12.53
CA HIS A 55 -8.61 11.18 -11.28
C HIS A 55 -9.67 10.51 -10.38
N LEU A 56 -10.89 11.03 -10.31
CA LEU A 56 -11.98 10.44 -9.53
C LEU A 56 -12.41 9.09 -10.10
N ALA A 57 -12.59 9.02 -11.43
CA ALA A 57 -12.90 7.78 -12.14
C ALA A 57 -11.78 6.74 -12.02
N TYR A 58 -10.51 7.16 -12.17
CA TYR A 58 -9.35 6.28 -12.00
C TYR A 58 -9.26 5.73 -10.56
N THR A 59 -9.51 6.57 -9.56
CA THR A 59 -9.48 6.17 -8.15
C THR A 59 -10.60 5.18 -7.83
N ALA A 60 -11.79 5.38 -8.39
CA ALA A 60 -12.92 4.48 -8.21
C ALA A 60 -12.70 3.11 -8.88
N MET A 61 -12.05 3.07 -10.05
CA MET A 61 -11.83 1.82 -10.80
C MET A 61 -10.54 1.06 -10.40
N PHE A 62 -9.43 1.77 -10.19
CA PHE A 62 -8.10 1.17 -10.02
C PHE A 62 -7.46 1.48 -8.66
N GLY A 63 -8.17 2.20 -7.78
CA GLY A 63 -7.61 2.73 -6.54
C GLY A 63 -6.74 3.97 -6.77
N PRO A 64 -6.25 4.61 -5.71
CA PRO A 64 -5.37 5.78 -5.85
C PRO A 64 -4.08 5.37 -6.58
N PRO A 65 -3.55 6.22 -7.48
CA PRO A 65 -2.34 5.91 -8.21
C PRO A 65 -1.16 5.64 -7.26
N PRO A 66 -0.23 4.75 -7.64
CA PRO A 66 0.90 4.41 -6.79
C PRO A 66 1.75 5.65 -6.52
N LYS A 67 2.28 5.73 -5.30
CA LYS A 67 3.18 6.83 -4.92
C LYS A 67 4.51 6.66 -5.66
N VAL A 68 4.83 7.63 -6.52
CA VAL A 68 6.11 7.73 -7.23
C VAL A 68 7.06 8.62 -6.44
N LEU A 69 8.30 8.16 -6.28
CA LEU A 69 9.37 8.88 -5.59
C LEU A 69 10.56 9.02 -6.52
N CYS A 70 11.22 10.18 -6.49
CA CYS A 70 12.49 10.38 -7.17
C CYS A 70 13.65 10.05 -6.22
N GLY A 71 14.71 9.45 -6.73
CA GLY A 71 15.88 9.14 -5.91
C GLY A 71 17.13 8.91 -6.75
N VAL A 72 18.26 8.85 -6.05
CA VAL A 72 19.57 8.60 -6.64
C VAL A 72 20.01 7.19 -6.30
N VAL A 73 20.52 6.46 -7.29
CA VAL A 73 21.09 5.13 -7.09
C VAL A 73 22.41 5.24 -6.34
N VAL A 74 22.50 4.64 -5.15
CA VAL A 74 23.72 4.64 -4.32
C VAL A 74 24.61 3.45 -4.65
N SER A 75 24.03 2.27 -4.85
CA SER A 75 24.80 1.07 -5.20
C SER A 75 24.01 0.15 -6.11
N ALA A 76 24.61 -0.19 -7.25
CA ALA A 76 24.14 -1.16 -8.23
C ALA A 76 25.11 -2.35 -8.33
N GLY A 77 24.66 -3.50 -8.85
CA GLY A 77 25.50 -4.67 -9.14
C GLY A 77 25.86 -5.57 -7.94
N LYS A 78 25.68 -5.11 -6.70
CA LYS A 78 25.94 -5.93 -5.49
C LYS A 78 24.94 -7.07 -5.28
N MET A 79 23.72 -6.91 -5.82
CA MET A 79 22.64 -7.89 -5.71
C MET A 79 22.00 -8.06 -7.09
N MET A 80 21.65 -9.29 -7.46
CA MET A 80 21.02 -9.53 -8.75
C MET A 80 19.64 -8.85 -8.83
N LYS A 81 19.38 -8.16 -9.95
CA LYS A 81 18.09 -7.55 -10.30
C LYS A 81 17.54 -6.56 -9.26
N ALA A 82 18.40 -5.99 -8.43
CA ALA A 82 17.98 -5.10 -7.37
C ALA A 82 19.07 -4.11 -6.98
N VAL A 83 18.63 -2.93 -6.58
CA VAL A 83 19.46 -1.74 -6.45
C VAL A 83 19.12 -1.01 -5.16
N ARG A 84 20.09 -0.31 -4.56
CA ARG A 84 19.86 0.56 -3.40
C ARG A 84 19.71 2.01 -3.87
N VAL A 85 18.55 2.60 -3.59
CA VAL A 85 18.19 3.97 -4.00
C VAL A 85 17.97 4.84 -2.78
N ARG A 86 18.51 6.07 -2.80
CA ARG A 86 18.32 7.08 -1.74
C ARG A 86 17.33 8.13 -2.21
N THR A 87 16.27 8.32 -1.44
CA THR A 87 15.23 9.34 -1.67
C THR A 87 15.37 10.45 -0.63
N ALA A 88 15.23 11.70 -1.08
CA ALA A 88 15.17 12.86 -0.19
C ALA A 88 13.79 12.95 0.47
N LYS A 89 13.76 13.21 1.78
CA LYS A 89 12.56 13.44 2.57
C LYS A 89 12.77 14.67 3.44
N GLN A 90 11.74 15.45 3.70
CA GLN A 90 11.80 16.50 4.71
C GLN A 90 11.06 16.06 5.96
N THR A 91 11.67 16.28 7.12
CA THR A 91 11.08 16.00 8.43
C THR A 91 10.97 17.29 9.22
N TYR A 92 9.78 17.60 9.72
CA TYR A 92 9.55 18.74 10.59
C TYR A 92 9.93 18.40 12.03
N ASN A 93 10.83 19.18 12.63
CA ASN A 93 11.12 19.07 14.05
C ASN A 93 10.20 20.03 14.82
N LYS A 94 9.34 19.50 15.69
CA LYS A 94 8.36 20.29 16.47
C LYS A 94 9.01 21.22 17.49
N PHE A 95 10.14 20.82 18.07
CA PHE A 95 10.85 21.62 19.07
C PHE A 95 11.52 22.83 18.43
N LEU A 96 12.29 22.59 17.35
CA LEU A 96 12.98 23.65 16.61
C LEU A 96 12.09 24.39 15.62
N LYS A 97 10.84 23.93 15.43
CA LYS A 97 9.85 24.44 14.47
C LYS A 97 10.38 24.61 13.04
N LYS A 98 11.33 23.76 12.61
CA LYS A 98 12.02 23.85 11.32
C LYS A 98 11.99 22.51 10.58
N HIS A 99 11.94 22.58 9.24
CA HIS A 99 12.12 21.42 8.37
C HIS A 99 13.60 21.09 8.20
N PHE A 100 13.94 19.83 8.43
CA PHE A 100 15.27 19.28 8.19
C PHE A 100 15.24 18.29 7.02
N GLN A 101 16.34 18.23 6.29
CA GLN A 101 16.54 17.20 5.27
C GLN A 101 16.84 15.88 5.96
N SER A 102 16.09 14.86 5.58
CA SER A 102 16.27 13.46 5.96
C SER A 102 16.33 12.63 4.68
N ASN A 103 16.94 11.45 4.72
CA ASN A 103 17.01 10.60 3.55
C ASN A 103 16.64 9.17 3.92
N ASN A 104 15.84 8.55 3.06
CA ASN A 104 15.49 7.14 3.19
C ASN A 104 16.22 6.34 2.11
N SER A 105 16.74 5.17 2.49
CA SER A 105 17.30 4.20 1.55
C SER A 105 16.29 3.08 1.30
N TYR A 106 15.96 2.82 0.04
CA TYR A 106 15.08 1.75 -0.38
C TYR A 106 15.83 0.70 -1.18
N LEU A 107 15.41 -0.56 -1.05
CA LEU A 107 15.78 -1.62 -1.99
C LEU A 107 14.72 -1.69 -3.08
N VAL A 108 15.16 -1.55 -4.32
CA VAL A 108 14.31 -1.38 -5.50
C VAL A 108 14.61 -2.52 -6.48
N SER A 109 13.56 -3.08 -7.07
CA SER A 109 13.68 -4.12 -8.10
C SER A 109 13.98 -3.50 -9.45
N ASP A 110 14.99 -4.03 -10.13
CA ASP A 110 15.37 -3.73 -11.51
C ASP A 110 15.53 -5.06 -12.27
N PRO A 111 14.46 -5.57 -12.92
CA PRO A 111 14.47 -6.90 -13.53
C PRO A 111 15.54 -7.13 -14.60
N ASN A 112 15.90 -6.07 -15.34
CA ASN A 112 16.84 -6.13 -16.46
C ASN A 112 18.26 -5.65 -16.08
N SER A 113 18.46 -5.18 -14.84
CA SER A 113 19.75 -4.67 -14.36
C SER A 113 20.28 -3.51 -15.22
N SER A 114 19.38 -2.63 -15.61
CA SER A 114 19.60 -1.43 -16.43
C SER A 114 20.38 -0.34 -15.70
N LEU A 115 20.25 -0.27 -14.37
CA LEU A 115 20.76 0.85 -13.59
C LEU A 115 22.25 0.75 -13.23
N ARG A 116 22.89 1.90 -13.05
CA ARG A 116 24.25 2.08 -12.56
C ARG A 116 24.26 3.01 -11.34
N ALA A 117 25.36 2.99 -10.58
CA ALA A 117 25.51 3.88 -9.44
C ALA A 117 25.61 5.34 -9.92
N GLY A 118 24.85 6.23 -9.29
CA GLY A 118 24.77 7.64 -9.67
C GLY A 118 23.53 8.03 -10.49
N ASP A 119 22.81 7.07 -11.08
CA ASP A 119 21.61 7.37 -11.87
C ASP A 119 20.51 8.02 -11.00
N VAL A 120 19.78 8.97 -11.59
CA VAL A 120 18.55 9.53 -11.01
C VAL A 120 17.36 8.79 -11.59
N VAL A 121 16.51 8.23 -10.73
CA VAL A 121 15.41 7.33 -11.11
C VAL A 121 14.11 7.71 -10.44
N LYS A 122 12.99 7.41 -11.11
CA LYS A 122 11.68 7.34 -10.46
C LYS A 122 11.40 5.90 -10.04
N ILE A 123 10.89 5.76 -8.83
CA ILE A 123 10.50 4.48 -8.23
C ILE A 123 9.04 4.55 -7.82
N ALA A 124 8.29 3.48 -8.12
CA ALA A 124 6.91 3.35 -7.70
C ALA A 124 6.77 2.28 -6.63
N ALA A 125 5.88 2.50 -5.66
CA ALA A 125 5.42 1.47 -4.74
C ALA A 125 4.31 0.66 -5.42
N GLU A 126 4.63 -0.55 -5.87
CA GLU A 126 3.69 -1.40 -6.61
C GLU A 126 3.32 -2.63 -5.77
N ARG A 127 4.01 -3.75 -5.98
CA ARG A 127 3.84 -4.99 -5.22
C ARG A 127 5.12 -5.36 -4.49
N ARG A 128 4.96 -5.98 -3.32
CA ARG A 128 6.07 -6.58 -2.58
C ARG A 128 6.62 -7.79 -3.35
N ILE A 129 7.85 -7.68 -3.86
CA ILE A 129 8.55 -8.78 -4.56
C ILE A 129 9.31 -9.65 -3.55
N SER A 130 9.89 -9.04 -2.52
CA SER A 130 10.63 -9.73 -1.46
C SER A 130 10.37 -9.06 -0.11
N ARG A 131 10.92 -9.61 0.98
CA ARG A 131 10.71 -9.09 2.34
C ARG A 131 11.01 -7.60 2.45
N ARG A 132 12.10 -7.13 1.81
CA ARG A 132 12.55 -5.72 1.84
C ARG A 132 12.27 -4.95 0.54
N ILE A 133 12.04 -5.64 -0.58
CA ILE A 133 11.86 -5.01 -1.89
C ILE A 133 10.37 -4.78 -2.13
N LYS A 134 9.97 -3.51 -2.02
CA LYS A 134 8.59 -3.04 -2.20
C LYS A 134 8.43 -2.11 -3.39
N HIS A 135 9.55 -1.59 -3.90
CA HIS A 135 9.58 -0.59 -4.95
C HIS A 135 10.14 -1.19 -6.24
N VAL A 136 9.66 -0.68 -7.36
CA VAL A 136 10.13 -1.02 -8.70
C VAL A 136 10.55 0.26 -9.41
N VAL A 137 11.57 0.16 -10.25
CA VAL A 137 12.01 1.26 -11.12
C VAL A 137 10.98 1.46 -12.23
N THR A 138 10.52 2.70 -12.42
CA THR A 138 9.59 3.03 -13.52
C THR A 138 10.33 3.65 -14.71
N GLU A 139 11.21 4.61 -14.44
CA GLU A 139 11.95 5.33 -15.47
C GLU A 139 13.32 5.82 -14.94
N ILE A 140 14.25 5.99 -15.87
CA ILE A 140 15.53 6.67 -15.63
C ILE A 140 15.34 8.13 -16.01
N VAL A 141 15.47 9.03 -15.03
CA VAL A 141 15.31 10.47 -15.25
C VAL A 141 16.58 11.07 -15.82
N ALA A 142 17.72 10.70 -15.24
CA ALA A 142 19.03 11.16 -15.69
C ALA A 142 20.03 9.98 -15.57
N PRO A 143 20.57 9.49 -16.69
CA PRO A 143 21.59 8.45 -16.66
C PRO A 143 22.96 9.04 -16.26
N TRP A 144 23.73 8.28 -15.50
CA TRP A 144 25.12 8.57 -15.15
C TRP A 144 26.06 7.58 -15.86
N GLY A 145 26.99 8.08 -16.68
CA GLY A 145 27.89 7.24 -17.49
C GLY A 145 27.32 6.92 -18.88
N PRO A 146 27.22 5.64 -19.29
CA PRO A 146 26.76 5.26 -20.63
C PRO A 146 25.34 5.76 -20.92
N SER A 147 25.01 6.04 -22.18
CA SER A 147 23.69 6.56 -22.56
C SER A 147 22.57 5.55 -22.27
N ILE A 148 21.30 5.97 -22.41
CA ILE A 148 20.16 5.08 -22.16
C ILE A 148 20.06 3.97 -23.22
N ASP A 149 20.53 4.24 -24.43
CA ASP A 149 20.44 3.34 -25.58
C ASP A 149 21.42 2.15 -25.48
N GLU A 150 22.57 2.36 -24.85
CA GLU A 150 23.57 1.31 -24.62
C GLU A 150 23.17 0.32 -23.51
N ARG A 151 22.12 0.66 -22.73
CA ARG A 151 21.69 -0.11 -21.57
C ARG A 151 20.47 -0.98 -21.90
N PRO A 152 20.27 -2.10 -21.16
CA PRO A 152 19.00 -2.81 -21.24
C PRO A 152 17.84 -1.88 -20.91
N PRO A 153 16.72 -1.90 -21.64
CA PRO A 153 15.58 -1.04 -21.37
C PRO A 153 14.91 -1.40 -20.03
N VAL A 154 14.35 -0.40 -19.36
CA VAL A 154 13.52 -0.61 -18.16
C VAL A 154 12.17 -1.19 -18.58
N LEU A 155 11.67 -2.15 -17.82
CA LEU A 155 10.38 -2.81 -18.10
C LEU A 155 9.20 -1.83 -17.96
N SER A 156 8.32 -1.83 -18.98
CA SER A 156 7.05 -1.12 -18.89
C SER A 156 6.15 -1.72 -17.80
N GLU A 157 5.14 -0.96 -17.35
CA GLU A 157 4.18 -1.44 -16.36
C GLU A 157 3.39 -2.65 -16.89
N GLU A 158 3.01 -2.63 -18.15
CA GLU A 158 2.28 -3.70 -18.82
C GLU A 158 3.09 -5.00 -18.87
N GLU A 159 4.38 -4.92 -19.23
CA GLU A 159 5.29 -6.08 -19.25
C GLU A 159 5.49 -6.67 -17.85
N ARG A 160 5.55 -5.82 -16.81
CA ARG A 160 5.63 -6.27 -15.41
C ARG A 160 4.38 -7.02 -15.02
N LEU A 161 3.19 -6.49 -15.32
CA LEU A 161 1.92 -7.12 -15.03
C LEU A 161 1.77 -8.45 -15.76
N ARG A 162 2.13 -8.50 -17.05
CA ARG A 162 2.13 -9.74 -17.84
C ARG A 162 3.01 -10.82 -17.22
N ARG A 163 4.26 -10.49 -16.84
CA ARG A 163 5.16 -11.43 -16.14
C ARG A 163 4.58 -11.93 -14.81
N LEU A 164 3.80 -11.11 -14.10
CA LEU A 164 3.13 -11.50 -12.87
C LEU A 164 1.93 -12.41 -13.14
N GLN A 165 1.14 -12.11 -14.16
CA GLN A 165 0.00 -12.92 -14.59
C GLN A 165 0.47 -14.31 -15.03
N GLU A 166 1.49 -14.39 -15.89
CA GLU A 166 2.10 -15.65 -16.33
C GLU A 166 2.59 -16.51 -15.16
N LYS A 167 3.30 -15.91 -14.19
CA LYS A 167 3.72 -16.61 -12.97
C LYS A 167 2.54 -17.13 -12.15
N THR A 168 1.47 -16.35 -12.08
CA THR A 168 0.26 -16.72 -11.35
C THR A 168 -0.48 -17.85 -12.04
N LEU A 169 -0.64 -17.79 -13.37
CA LEU A 169 -1.27 -18.81 -14.19
C LEU A 169 -0.51 -20.13 -14.10
N ARG A 170 0.82 -20.10 -14.31
CA ARG A 170 1.68 -21.28 -14.16
C ARG A 170 1.57 -21.93 -12.77
N LYS A 171 1.44 -21.11 -11.71
CA LYS A 171 1.24 -21.63 -10.35
C LYS A 171 -0.14 -22.30 -10.20
N LYS A 172 -1.18 -21.73 -10.82
CA LYS A 172 -2.54 -22.28 -10.80
C LYS A 172 -2.61 -23.59 -11.59
N GLU A 173 -1.99 -23.67 -12.76
CA GLU A 173 -1.87 -24.90 -13.58
C GLU A 173 -1.23 -26.04 -12.79
N ARG A 174 -0.04 -25.80 -12.21
CA ARG A 174 0.64 -26.77 -11.34
C ARG A 174 -0.20 -27.25 -10.15
N ARG A 175 -1.08 -26.39 -9.64
CA ARG A 175 -2.00 -26.76 -8.55
C ARG A 175 -3.17 -27.60 -9.07
N ARG A 176 -3.69 -27.29 -10.26
CA ARG A 176 -4.75 -28.06 -10.91
C ARG A 176 -4.29 -29.48 -11.24
N GLU A 177 -3.10 -29.63 -11.82
CA GLU A 177 -2.50 -30.94 -12.11
C GLU A 177 -2.39 -31.79 -10.85
N ARG A 178 -1.81 -31.23 -9.77
CA ARG A 178 -1.72 -31.91 -8.47
C ARG A 178 -3.09 -32.30 -7.91
N ASN A 179 -4.07 -31.40 -7.98
CA ASN A 179 -5.40 -31.68 -7.47
C ASN A 179 -6.10 -32.77 -8.29
N ALA A 180 -5.93 -32.79 -9.62
CA ALA A 180 -6.47 -33.81 -10.50
C ALA A 180 -5.85 -35.19 -10.21
N GLU A 181 -4.55 -35.25 -9.91
CA GLU A 181 -3.89 -36.48 -9.47
C GLU A 181 -4.39 -36.99 -8.11
N THR A 182 -4.70 -36.10 -7.16
CA THR A 182 -5.23 -36.47 -5.84
C THR A 182 -6.74 -36.79 -5.87
N GLY A 183 -7.46 -36.46 -6.95
CA GLY A 183 -8.91 -36.72 -7.07
C GLY A 183 -9.78 -35.86 -6.14
N GLU A 184 -9.21 -34.89 -5.41
CA GLU A 184 -9.96 -33.92 -4.63
C GLU A 184 -10.55 -32.87 -5.58
N SER A 185 -11.83 -33.02 -5.93
CA SER A 185 -12.54 -32.00 -6.69
C SER A 185 -12.64 -30.73 -5.85
N ALA A 186 -12.60 -29.56 -6.50
CA ALA A 186 -12.73 -28.30 -5.77
C ALA A 186 -14.08 -28.18 -5.01
N GLU A 187 -15.07 -28.93 -5.48
CA GLU A 187 -16.42 -29.07 -4.91
C GLU A 187 -16.38 -29.81 -3.56
N ASP A 188 -15.68 -30.94 -3.46
CA ASP A 188 -15.52 -31.75 -2.23
C ASP A 188 -14.89 -30.94 -1.07
N ARG A 189 -13.98 -30.00 -1.39
CA ARG A 189 -13.33 -29.13 -0.39
C ARG A 189 -14.26 -28.04 0.15
N VAL A 190 -15.21 -27.57 -0.65
CA VAL A 190 -16.22 -26.59 -0.22
C VAL A 190 -17.25 -27.28 0.66
N GLU A 191 -17.69 -28.49 0.29
CA GLU A 191 -18.64 -29.29 1.05
C GLU A 191 -18.12 -29.64 2.45
N GLY A 192 -16.87 -30.10 2.56
CA GLY A 192 -16.24 -30.35 3.87
C GLY A 192 -16.00 -29.08 4.73
N MET A 193 -15.92 -27.89 4.12
CA MET A 193 -15.87 -26.62 4.88
C MET A 193 -17.24 -26.22 5.43
N VAL A 194 -18.33 -26.49 4.71
CA VAL A 194 -19.70 -26.20 5.16
C VAL A 194 -20.09 -27.12 6.31
N GLU A 195 -19.74 -28.41 6.24
CA GLU A 195 -19.97 -29.38 7.32
C GLU A 195 -19.18 -29.04 8.59
N GLY A 196 -17.92 -28.61 8.47
CA GLY A 196 -17.10 -28.18 9.61
C GLY A 196 -17.64 -26.94 10.34
N THR A 197 -18.34 -26.04 9.64
CA THR A 197 -19.03 -24.89 10.27
C THR A 197 -20.35 -25.26 10.94
N ALA A 198 -21.07 -26.28 10.42
CA ALA A 198 -22.35 -26.73 10.99
C ALA A 198 -22.18 -27.46 12.33
N VAL A 199 -21.01 -28.04 12.60
CA VAL A 199 -20.70 -28.76 13.86
C VAL A 199 -20.20 -27.81 14.97
N ALA A 200 -19.86 -26.56 14.64
CA ALA A 200 -19.33 -25.57 15.58
C ALA A 200 -20.38 -24.58 16.14
N SER A 201 -21.67 -24.84 15.91
CA SER A 201 -22.82 -24.05 16.41
C SER A 201 -23.60 -24.85 17.43
#